data_AF-A0A8K0TRS5-F1
#
_entry.id   AF-A0A8K0TRS5-F1
#
_cell.length_a   1.000
_cell.length_b   1.000
_cell.length_c   1.000
_cell.angle_alpha   90.00
_cell.angle_beta   90.00
_cell.angle_gamma   90.00
#
_symmetry.space_group_name_H-M   'P 1'
#
loop_
_entity.id
_entity.type
_entity.pdbx_description
1 polymer ?
#
loop_
_entity_poly.entity_id
_entity_poly.type
_entity_poly.pdbx_seq_one_letter_code
_entity_poly.pdbx_strand_id
1 'polypeptide(L)' 'MRCPGPPCKLGPYCWIDADDGNKHYKLTNSLLSRLIDYTEEGNQFVSHRDVPQTIQDELKAAA' A
#
# COMPACT_ATOMS: atom_id res chain seq x y z
N MET A 1 6.72 -6.10 0.39
CA MET A 1 5.50 -6.04 -0.44
C MET A 1 5.81 -6.04 -1.94
N ARG A 2 5.29 -6.99 -2.71
CA ARG A 2 5.25 -6.96 -4.18
C ARG A 2 3.90 -7.49 -4.61
N CYS A 3 3.23 -6.79 -5.53
CA CYS A 3 1.95 -7.25 -6.07
C CYS A 3 2.18 -8.54 -6.86
N PRO A 4 1.52 -9.67 -6.50
CA PRO A 4 1.71 -10.95 -7.19
C PRO A 4 0.92 -11.06 -8.50
N GLY A 5 0.01 -10.12 -8.75
CA GLY A 5 -0.88 -10.12 -9.92
C GLY A 5 -0.24 -9.56 -11.20
N PRO A 6 -0.93 -9.70 -12.34
CA PRO A 6 -0.53 -9.07 -13.59
C PRO A 6 -0.39 -7.55 -13.43
N PRO A 7 0.38 -6.88 -14.31
CA PRO A 7 0.60 -5.44 -14.23
C PRO A 7 -0.73 -4.67 -14.13
N CYS A 8 -0.90 -3.92 -13.04
CA CYS A 8 -2.11 -3.18 -12.77
C CYS A 8 -2.14 -1.85 -13.54
N LYS A 9 -3.33 -1.35 -13.88
CA LYS A 9 -3.51 -0.05 -14.56
C LYS A 9 -3.22 1.16 -13.65
N LEU A 10 -3.00 0.94 -12.36
CA LEU A 10 -2.78 2.01 -11.37
C LEU A 10 -1.35 2.58 -11.41
N GLY A 11 -0.46 1.95 -12.18
CA GLY A 11 0.92 2.37 -12.37
C GLY A 11 1.92 1.42 -11.72
N PRO A 12 3.16 1.87 -11.48
CA PRO A 12 4.25 1.00 -11.01
C PRO A 12 4.05 0.50 -9.58
N TYR A 13 3.28 1.22 -8.76
CA TYR A 13 3.06 0.90 -7.35
C TYR A 13 1.58 0.86 -7.02
N CYS A 14 1.16 -0.24 -6.40
CA CYS A 14 -0.18 -0.38 -5.84
C CYS A 14 -0.11 -1.10 -4.49
N TRP A 15 -1.12 -0.85 -3.67
CA TRP A 15 -1.39 -1.59 -2.46
C TRP A 15 -2.68 -2.40 -2.63
N ILE A 16 -2.71 -3.62 -2.09
CA ILE A 16 -3.85 -4.52 -2.16
C ILE A 16 -4.50 -4.58 -0.79
N ASP A 17 -5.79 -4.26 -0.74
CA ASP A 17 -6.60 -4.52 0.43
C ASP A 17 -6.94 -6.02 0.46
N ALA A 18 -6.15 -6.78 1.21
CA ALA A 18 -6.31 -8.23 1.32
C ALA A 18 -7.60 -8.64 2.06
N ASP A 19 -8.23 -7.70 2.77
CA ASP A 19 -9.45 -7.91 3.55
C ASP A 19 -10.70 -7.47 2.75
N ASP A 20 -10.57 -6.45 1.88
CA ASP A 20 -11.63 -5.95 0.98
C ASP A 20 -11.50 -6.55 -0.44
N GLY A 21 -11.60 -7.87 -0.53
CA GLY A 21 -11.73 -8.57 -1.83
C GLY A 21 -10.54 -8.41 -2.79
N ASN A 22 -9.34 -8.14 -2.27
CA ASN A 22 -8.14 -7.83 -3.05
C ASN A 22 -8.28 -6.59 -3.93
N LYS A 23 -8.97 -5.55 -3.46
CA LYS A 23 -9.04 -4.29 -4.20
C LYS A 23 -7.67 -3.62 -4.24
N HIS A 24 -7.27 -3.17 -5.43
CA HIS A 24 -6.02 -2.45 -5.62
C HIS A 24 -6.23 -0.95 -5.48
N TYR A 25 -5.32 -0.30 -4.77
CA TYR A 25 -5.25 1.14 -4.53
C TYR A 25 -3.94 1.69 -5.10
N LYS A 26 -4.01 2.86 -5.73
CA LYS A 26 -2.82 3.51 -6.29
C LYS A 26 -1.98 4.09 -5.16
N LEU A 27 -0.69 3.80 -5.17
CA LEU A 27 0.24 4.45 -4.24
C LEU A 27 0.71 5.78 -4.85
N THR A 28 0.27 6.89 -4.25
CA THR A 28 0.76 8.23 -4.59
C THR A 28 2.13 8.47 -3.96
N ASN A 29 2.85 9.50 -4.41
CA ASN A 29 4.15 9.87 -3.84
C ASN A 29 4.04 10.16 -2.33
N SER A 30 3.00 10.86 -1.89
CA SER A 30 2.81 11.17 -0.47
C SER A 30 2.59 9.92 0.38
N LEU A 31 1.83 8.95 -0.13
CA LEU A 31 1.61 7.67 0.56
C LEU A 31 2.87 6.80 0.55
N LEU A 32 3.65 6.83 -0.53
CA LEU A 32 4.96 6.17 -0.60
C LEU A 32 5.93 6.72 0.44
N SER A 33 6.01 8.05 0.61
CA SER A 33 6.82 8.68 1.65
C SER A 33 6.43 8.18 3.03
N ARG A 34 5.13 8.12 3.35
CA ARG A 34 4.67 7.59 4.64
C ARG A 34 5.03 6.12 4.88
N LEU A 35 4.98 5.29 3.84
CA LEU A 35 5.45 3.91 3.94
C LEU A 35 6.95 3.86 4.22
N ILE A 36 7.74 4.72 3.57
CA ILE A 36 9.19 4.81 3.82
C ILE A 36 9.44 5.22 5.26
N ASP A 37 8.82 6.30 5.74
CA ASP A 37 8.96 6.79 7.13
C ASP A 37 8.67 5.66 8.14
N TYR A 38 7.59 4.90 7.91
CA TYR A 38 7.23 3.76 8.75
C TYR A 38 8.31 2.67 8.77
N THR A 39 8.97 2.41 7.64
CA THR A 39 10.11 1.46 7.60
C THR A 39 11.38 2.01 8.24
N GLU A 40 11.62 3.32 8.19
CA GLU A 40 12.77 3.97 8.84
C GLU A 40 12.67 3.93 10.37
N GLU A 41 11.45 3.90 10.91
CA GLU A 41 11.18 3.66 12.34
C GLU A 41 11.51 2.21 12.79
N GLY A 42 11.95 1.34 11.88
CA GLY A 42 12.34 -0.04 12.15
C GLY A 42 11.23 -1.06 11.90
N ASN A 43 10.07 -0.63 11.40
CA ASN A 43 9.01 -1.56 11.00
C ASN A 43 9.29 -2.17 9.62
N GLN A 44 8.63 -3.28 9.30
CA GLN A 44 8.85 -3.99 8.04
C GLN A 44 7.54 -4.39 7.36
N PHE A 45 7.49 -4.26 6.03
CA PHE A 45 6.36 -4.70 5.20
C PHE A 45 6.68 -6.00 4.48
N VAL A 46 6.39 -7.13 5.13
CA VAL A 46 6.52 -8.46 4.50
C VAL A 46 5.44 -8.63 3.44
N SER A 47 4.21 -8.24 3.77
CA SER A 47 2.99 -8.40 2.99
C SER A 47 2.19 -7.10 2.91
N HIS A 48 1.09 -7.11 2.15
CA HIS A 48 0.18 -5.96 2.09
C HIS A 48 -0.58 -5.73 3.41
N ARG A 49 -0.71 -6.77 4.25
CA ARG A 49 -1.41 -6.70 5.55
C ARG A 49 -0.63 -5.95 6.62
N ASP A 50 0.68 -5.80 6.42
CA ASP A 50 1.56 -5.14 7.39
C ASP A 50 1.47 -3.60 7.30
N VAL A 51 0.68 -3.06 6.37
CA VAL A 51 0.44 -1.61 6.25
C VAL A 51 -0.49 -1.15 7.37
N PRO A 52 -0.08 -0.20 8.24
CA PRO A 52 -0.91 0.30 9.33
C PRO A 52 -2.25 0.85 8.87
N GLN A 53 -3.28 0.68 9.71
CA GLN A 53 -4.63 1.16 9.43
C GLN A 53 -4.67 2.64 9.05
N THR A 54 -3.85 3.48 9.70
CA THR A 54 -3.77 4.92 9.40
C THR A 54 -3.35 5.21 7.95
N ILE A 55 -2.43 4.43 7.40
CA ILE A 55 -2.00 4.55 5.99
C ILE A 55 -3.04 3.92 5.06
N GLN A 56 -3.69 2.83 5.49
CA GLN A 56 -4.79 2.22 4.72
C GLN A 56 -5.98 3.18 4.56
N ASP A 57 -6.37 3.89 5.61
CA ASP A 57 -7.48 4.83 5.57
C ASP A 57 -7.18 5.98 4.60
N GLU A 58 -5.94 6.46 4.56
CA GLU A 58 -5.49 7.48 3.60
C GLU A 58 -5.43 6.96 2.16
N LEU A 59 -5.00 5.71 1.95
CA LEU A 59 -5.06 5.03 0.67
C LEU A 59 -6.50 4.93 0.15
N LYS A 60 -7.45 4.60 1.04
CA LYS A 60 -8.87 4.46 0.70
C LYS A 60 -9.54 5.82 0.46
N ALA A 61 -9.14 6.87 1.17
CA ALA A 61 -9.65 8.22 0.98
C ALA A 61 -9.10 8.91 -0.29
N ALA A 62 -7.92 8.51 -0.77
CA ALA A 62 -7.27 9.08 -1.94
C ALA A 62 -7.61 8.38 -3.28
N ALA A 63 -8.46 7.35 -3.26
CA ALA A 63 -8.82 6.50 -4.41
C ALA A 63 -10.23 6.79 -4.94
#